data_AF-A0A9P6DJB8-F1
#
_entry.id   AF-A0A9P6DJB8-F1
#
_cell.length_a   1.000
_cell.length_b   1.000
_cell.length_c   1.000
_cell.angle_alpha   90.00
_cell.angle_beta   90.00
_cell.angle_gamma   90.00
#
_symmetry.space_group_name_H-M   'P 1'
#
loop_
_entity.id
_entity.type
_entity.pdbx_description
1 polymer ?
#
loop_
_entity_poly.entity_id
_entity_poly.type
_entity_poly.pdbx_seq_one_letter_code
_entity_poly.pdbx_strand_id
1 'polypeptide(L)'
;MAAPSTEQTVNVSNGIPPPSFDLPYPETPETITENLLKLGGTIQNTRHRFLFTKLVEHLHQYIKETSITTEEWMNSIQFLTQVGQTSTPIRQEFILLSDVLGVSALVDLLNTPAIPGATANSVLGPFHTDDAPLIENGESIASEGKGKYLYIEGRVLDTEGNPVPGALIETWQADETGLYDTQYPDRDGPDLRGLLKTDKDGKYGYRAVVPEAYPIPGDGPVGELLVTLNRHNMRPAHIHITVDAPGYRKLTTALYPEGNVYLRSDCVFGVKESLVVKLVEVTDEKETRRRGFPKGNMFKLLTFDIVLVKQ
;
A
#
# COMPACT_ATOMS: atom_id res chain seq x y z
N MET A 1 -42.55 8.54 -31.98
CA MET A 1 -41.23 7.90 -32.06
C MET A 1 -40.25 8.95 -32.56
N ALA A 2 -39.44 9.52 -31.68
CA ALA A 2 -38.36 10.43 -32.08
C ALA A 2 -37.21 9.57 -32.63
N ALA A 3 -36.75 9.86 -33.84
CA ALA A 3 -35.59 9.21 -34.43
C ALA A 3 -34.35 9.52 -33.58
N PRO A 4 -33.44 8.56 -33.35
CA PRO A 4 -32.19 8.84 -32.66
C PRO A 4 -31.38 9.83 -33.49
N SER A 5 -30.98 10.94 -32.87
CA SER A 5 -30.06 11.90 -33.47
C SER A 5 -28.73 11.20 -33.75
N THR A 6 -28.36 11.11 -35.02
CA THR A 6 -27.02 10.72 -35.44
C THR A 6 -26.06 11.84 -35.09
N GLU A 7 -25.53 11.86 -33.86
CA GLU A 7 -24.33 12.63 -33.57
C GLU A 7 -23.20 12.07 -34.44
N GLN A 8 -22.80 12.83 -35.46
CA GLN A 8 -21.57 12.55 -36.18
C GLN A 8 -20.41 12.76 -35.20
N THR A 9 -19.73 11.67 -34.85
CA THR A 9 -18.46 11.73 -34.16
C THR A 9 -17.45 12.46 -35.03
N VAL A 10 -17.15 13.71 -34.67
CA VAL A 10 -16.11 14.50 -35.36
C VAL A 10 -14.75 14.01 -34.85
N ASN A 11 -13.83 13.73 -35.77
CA ASN A 11 -12.45 13.40 -35.41
C ASN A 11 -11.80 14.57 -34.66
N VAL A 12 -11.30 14.32 -33.45
CA VAL A 12 -10.66 15.35 -32.61
C VAL A 12 -9.15 15.20 -32.71
N SER A 13 -8.48 16.21 -33.27
CA SER A 13 -7.02 16.33 -33.19
C SER A 13 -6.61 16.80 -31.79
N ASN A 14 -5.47 16.31 -31.29
CA ASN A 14 -4.87 16.81 -30.05
C ASN A 14 -4.15 18.17 -30.24
N GLY A 15 -4.16 18.74 -31.45
CA GLY A 15 -3.59 20.06 -31.76
C GLY A 15 -2.07 20.10 -31.89
N ILE A 16 -1.37 18.96 -31.81
CA ILE A 16 0.09 18.89 -31.95
C ILE A 16 0.45 18.73 -33.43
N PRO A 17 1.25 19.65 -34.02
CA PRO A 17 1.68 19.51 -35.42
C PRO A 17 2.69 18.35 -35.57
N PRO A 18 2.89 17.85 -36.81
CA PRO A 18 3.96 16.89 -37.09
C PRO A 18 5.34 17.41 -36.64
N PRO A 19 6.28 16.52 -36.26
CA PRO A 19 7.63 16.92 -35.91
C PRO A 19 8.33 17.63 -37.08
N SER A 20 9.31 18.49 -36.78
CA SER A 20 10.09 19.21 -37.79
C SER A 20 11.12 18.35 -38.53
N PHE A 21 11.01 17.03 -38.42
CA PHE A 21 11.94 16.05 -38.99
C PHE A 21 11.17 14.82 -39.47
N ASP A 22 11.75 14.11 -40.43
CA ASP A 22 11.19 12.86 -40.92
C ASP A 22 11.63 11.65 -40.06
N LEU A 23 10.76 10.65 -40.01
CA LEU A 23 11.02 9.32 -39.45
C LEU A 23 11.17 8.32 -40.60
N PRO A 24 12.17 7.41 -40.55
CA PRO A 24 12.20 6.23 -41.41
C PRO A 24 10.90 5.41 -41.32
N TYR A 25 10.56 4.67 -42.37
CA TYR A 25 9.44 3.74 -42.33
C TYR A 25 9.71 2.60 -41.32
N PRO A 26 8.69 2.15 -40.56
CA PRO A 26 8.84 1.15 -39.50
C PRO A 26 8.92 -0.29 -40.05
N GLU A 27 9.96 -0.60 -40.83
CA GLU A 27 10.12 -1.90 -41.49
C GLU A 27 10.75 -2.97 -40.60
N THR A 28 11.40 -2.58 -39.49
CA THR A 28 12.00 -3.51 -38.51
C THR A 28 11.64 -3.14 -37.06
N PRO A 29 11.71 -4.10 -36.11
CA PRO A 29 11.54 -3.82 -34.68
C PRO A 29 12.45 -2.70 -34.14
N GLU A 30 13.67 -2.61 -34.66
CA GLU A 30 14.66 -1.58 -34.31
C GLU A 30 14.17 -0.21 -34.78
N THR A 31 13.76 -0.08 -36.05
CA THR A 31 13.27 1.20 -36.59
C THR A 31 12.05 1.72 -35.84
N ILE A 32 11.14 0.85 -35.39
CA ILE A 32 9.98 1.24 -34.56
C ILE A 32 10.45 1.87 -33.24
N THR A 33 11.40 1.21 -32.56
CA THR A 33 11.94 1.67 -31.28
C THR A 33 12.69 2.98 -31.43
N GLU A 34 13.59 3.08 -32.41
CA GLU A 34 14.37 4.28 -32.71
C GLU A 34 13.48 5.47 -33.07
N ASN A 35 12.42 5.25 -33.85
CA ASN A 35 11.45 6.28 -34.20
C ASN A 35 10.75 6.85 -32.96
N LEU A 36 10.29 5.99 -32.06
CA LEU A 36 9.61 6.43 -30.84
C LEU A 36 10.57 7.17 -29.89
N LEU A 37 11.82 6.73 -29.78
CA LEU A 37 12.84 7.42 -29.00
C LEU A 37 13.21 8.79 -29.60
N LYS A 38 13.27 8.90 -30.93
CA LYS A 38 13.50 10.18 -31.63
C LYS A 38 12.36 11.17 -31.36
N LEU A 39 11.11 10.72 -31.36
CA LEU A 39 9.95 11.53 -30.93
C LEU A 39 10.06 11.93 -29.45
N GLY A 40 10.43 10.99 -28.57
CA GLY A 40 10.66 11.26 -27.15
C GLY A 40 11.72 12.35 -26.90
N GLY A 41 12.69 12.51 -27.81
CA GLY A 41 13.69 13.58 -27.79
C GLY A 41 13.09 15.00 -27.77
N THR A 42 11.86 15.17 -28.27
CA THR A 42 11.15 16.46 -28.33
C THR A 42 10.50 16.87 -27.00
N ILE A 43 10.41 15.96 -26.02
CA ILE A 43 9.86 16.24 -24.69
C ILE A 43 10.74 17.27 -23.99
N GLN A 44 10.16 18.43 -23.67
CA GLN A 44 10.87 19.58 -23.08
C GLN A 44 11.30 19.32 -21.63
N ASN A 45 10.42 18.69 -20.83
CA ASN A 45 10.73 18.37 -19.45
C ASN A 45 11.77 17.23 -19.40
N THR A 46 12.95 17.53 -18.85
CA THR A 46 14.10 16.61 -18.82
C THR A 46 13.80 15.32 -18.06
N ARG A 47 13.05 15.39 -16.95
CA ARG A 47 12.65 14.21 -16.17
C ARG A 47 11.62 13.36 -16.91
N HIS A 48 10.61 13.98 -17.53
CA HIS A 48 9.63 13.25 -18.32
C HIS A 48 10.29 12.56 -19.50
N ARG A 49 11.21 13.24 -20.20
CA ARG A 49 11.98 12.65 -21.29
C ARG A 49 12.77 11.43 -20.82
N PHE A 50 13.50 11.55 -19.70
CA PHE A 50 14.25 10.44 -19.15
C PHE A 50 13.36 9.23 -18.82
N LEU A 51 12.25 9.46 -18.12
CA LEU A 51 11.30 8.40 -17.74
C LEU A 51 10.67 7.73 -18.96
N PHE A 52 10.23 8.53 -19.93
CA PHE A 52 9.66 8.04 -21.18
C PHE A 52 10.66 7.20 -21.98
N THR A 53 11.89 7.69 -22.15
CA THR A 53 12.97 6.96 -22.82
C THR A 53 13.20 5.60 -22.17
N LYS A 54 13.34 5.54 -20.84
CA LYS A 54 13.57 4.28 -20.13
C LYS A 54 12.37 3.33 -20.22
N LEU A 55 11.16 3.85 -20.11
CA LEU A 55 9.96 3.03 -20.29
C LEU A 55 9.91 2.37 -21.67
N VAL A 56 10.15 3.14 -22.74
CA VAL A 56 10.15 2.63 -24.12
C VAL A 56 11.25 1.60 -24.32
N GLU A 57 12.48 1.89 -23.86
CA GLU A 57 13.61 0.96 -23.95
C GLU A 57 13.29 -0.40 -23.31
N HIS A 58 12.80 -0.40 -22.07
CA HIS A 58 12.51 -1.64 -21.33
C HIS A 58 11.30 -2.38 -21.90
N LEU A 59 10.22 -1.67 -22.25
CA LEU A 59 9.01 -2.29 -22.77
C LEU A 59 9.25 -2.92 -24.15
N HIS A 60 9.87 -2.19 -25.07
CA HIS A 60 10.16 -2.73 -26.40
C HIS A 60 11.20 -3.85 -26.33
N GLN A 61 12.17 -3.77 -25.40
CA GLN A 61 13.11 -4.85 -25.20
C GLN A 61 12.41 -6.14 -24.71
N TYR A 62 11.49 -6.04 -23.75
CA TYR A 62 10.69 -7.18 -23.29
C TYR A 62 9.91 -7.84 -24.44
N ILE A 63 9.25 -7.04 -25.28
CA ILE A 63 8.48 -7.53 -26.44
C ILE A 63 9.39 -8.26 -27.43
N LYS A 64 10.56 -7.69 -27.76
CA LYS A 64 11.52 -8.31 -28.68
C LYS A 64 12.12 -9.59 -28.12
N GLU A 65 12.50 -9.58 -26.85
CA GLU A 65 13.12 -10.71 -26.16
C GLU A 65 12.18 -11.91 -26.08
N THR A 66 10.90 -11.66 -25.79
CA THR A 66 9.89 -12.72 -25.67
C THR A 66 9.26 -13.10 -27.00
N SER A 67 9.34 -12.24 -28.01
CA SER A 67 8.68 -12.43 -29.31
C SER A 67 7.18 -12.75 -29.14
N ILE A 68 6.49 -12.01 -28.24
CA ILE A 68 5.07 -12.25 -27.93
C ILE A 68 4.24 -12.34 -29.22
N THR A 69 3.33 -13.29 -29.24
CA THR A 69 2.35 -13.45 -30.31
C THR A 69 1.27 -12.38 -30.24
N THR A 70 0.55 -12.17 -31.35
CA THR A 70 -0.62 -11.28 -31.37
C THR A 70 -1.69 -11.68 -30.37
N GLU A 71 -1.85 -12.99 -30.12
CA GLU A 71 -2.81 -13.51 -29.15
C GLU A 71 -2.38 -13.17 -27.71
N GLU A 72 -1.13 -13.42 -27.34
CA GLU A 72 -0.59 -13.06 -26.01
C GLU A 72 -0.64 -11.54 -25.77
N TRP A 73 -0.34 -10.75 -26.80
CA TRP A 73 -0.50 -9.30 -26.74
C TRP A 73 -1.96 -8.90 -26.51
N MET A 74 -2.91 -9.47 -27.25
CA MET A 74 -4.34 -9.17 -27.09
C MET A 74 -4.84 -9.57 -25.69
N ASN A 75 -4.42 -10.73 -25.17
CA ASN A 75 -4.74 -11.18 -23.82
C ASN A 75 -4.20 -10.19 -22.76
N SER A 76 -2.99 -9.65 -22.97
CA SER A 76 -2.41 -8.62 -22.10
C SER A 76 -3.22 -7.32 -22.12
N ILE A 77 -3.69 -6.89 -23.29
CA ILE A 77 -4.56 -5.71 -23.43
C ILE A 77 -5.90 -5.92 -22.73
N GLN A 78 -6.51 -7.10 -22.89
CA GLN A 78 -7.77 -7.44 -22.22
C GLN A 78 -7.60 -7.48 -20.70
N PHE A 79 -6.51 -8.07 -20.22
CA PHE A 79 -6.17 -8.08 -18.80
C PHE A 79 -6.06 -6.66 -18.22
N LEU A 80 -5.26 -5.78 -18.84
CA LEU A 80 -5.12 -4.38 -18.39
C LEU A 80 -6.44 -3.60 -18.48
N THR A 81 -7.28 -3.90 -19.47
CA THR A 81 -8.61 -3.33 -19.60
C THR A 81 -9.51 -3.74 -18.43
N GLN A 82 -9.51 -5.03 -18.06
CA GLN A 82 -10.26 -5.54 -16.91
C GLN A 82 -9.76 -4.93 -15.61
N VAL A 83 -8.44 -4.80 -15.41
CA VAL A 83 -7.87 -4.12 -14.23
C VAL A 83 -8.41 -2.68 -14.12
N GLY A 84 -8.47 -1.95 -15.23
CA GLY A 84 -9.10 -0.62 -15.26
C GLY A 84 -10.59 -0.64 -14.92
N GLN A 85 -11.35 -1.58 -15.48
CA GLN A 85 -12.81 -1.70 -15.28
C GLN A 85 -13.20 -2.18 -13.88
N THR A 86 -12.37 -2.98 -13.22
CA THR A 86 -12.55 -3.44 -11.84
C THR A 86 -12.24 -2.35 -10.81
N SER A 87 -11.47 -1.34 -11.19
CA SER A 87 -11.10 -0.24 -10.29
C SER A 87 -12.30 0.69 -10.02
N THR A 88 -12.51 1.03 -8.74
CA THR A 88 -13.53 1.95 -8.22
C THR A 88 -12.90 2.96 -7.25
N PRO A 89 -13.63 3.98 -6.75
CA PRO A 89 -13.08 4.91 -5.76
C PRO A 89 -12.53 4.25 -4.48
N ILE A 90 -13.06 3.08 -4.10
CA ILE A 90 -12.65 2.33 -2.90
C ILE A 90 -11.86 1.05 -3.19
N ARG A 91 -11.69 0.69 -4.48
CA ARG A 91 -10.92 -0.47 -4.94
C ARG A 91 -9.97 -0.06 -6.06
N GLN A 92 -8.67 -0.05 -5.81
CA GLN A 92 -7.68 0.32 -6.82
C GLN A 92 -6.94 -0.91 -7.35
N GLU A 93 -7.51 -1.55 -8.37
CA GLU A 93 -6.95 -2.79 -8.94
C GLU A 93 -5.59 -2.56 -9.62
N PHE A 94 -5.32 -1.37 -10.16
CA PHE A 94 -4.00 -1.00 -10.67
C PHE A 94 -2.94 -0.89 -9.56
N ILE A 95 -3.32 -0.39 -8.37
CA ILE A 95 -2.42 -0.39 -7.21
C ILE A 95 -2.19 -1.83 -6.76
N LEU A 96 -3.24 -2.66 -6.72
CA LEU A 96 -3.11 -4.07 -6.38
C LEU A 96 -2.18 -4.82 -7.36
N LEU A 97 -2.28 -4.53 -8.65
CA LEU A 97 -1.38 -5.08 -9.68
C LEU A 97 0.07 -4.64 -9.41
N SER A 98 0.29 -3.36 -9.10
CA SER A 98 1.61 -2.84 -8.70
C SER A 98 2.15 -3.55 -7.45
N ASP A 99 1.30 -3.80 -6.45
CA ASP A 99 1.66 -4.47 -5.21
C ASP A 99 2.11 -5.91 -5.46
N VAL A 100 1.31 -6.71 -6.19
CA VAL A 100 1.64 -8.12 -6.42
C VAL A 100 2.81 -8.31 -7.37
N LEU A 101 3.10 -7.34 -8.24
CA LEU A 101 4.30 -7.34 -9.09
C LEU A 101 5.54 -6.78 -8.37
N GLY A 102 5.41 -6.36 -7.11
CA GLY A 102 6.50 -5.83 -6.30
C GLY A 102 6.93 -4.41 -6.66
N VAL A 103 6.19 -3.74 -7.56
CA VAL A 103 6.50 -2.36 -7.99
C VAL A 103 6.30 -1.39 -6.83
N SER A 104 5.24 -1.52 -6.04
CA SER A 104 4.97 -0.64 -4.90
C SER A 104 6.07 -0.73 -3.83
N ALA A 105 6.48 -1.96 -3.48
CA ALA A 105 7.56 -2.20 -2.53
C ALA A 105 8.91 -1.68 -3.05
N LEU A 106 9.18 -1.82 -4.35
CA LEU A 106 10.40 -1.29 -4.98
C LEU A 106 10.41 0.25 -4.98
N VAL A 107 9.28 0.88 -5.30
CA VAL A 107 9.13 2.34 -5.27
C VAL A 107 9.31 2.86 -3.85
N ASP A 108 8.72 2.22 -2.83
CA ASP A 108 8.96 2.56 -1.43
C ASP A 108 10.46 2.53 -1.13
N LEU A 109 11.11 1.38 -1.35
CA LEU A 109 12.52 1.18 -1.00
C LEU A 109 13.47 2.21 -1.66
N LEU A 110 13.20 2.61 -2.90
CA LEU A 110 14.02 3.58 -3.63
C LEU A 110 13.83 5.03 -3.15
N ASN A 111 12.65 5.37 -2.65
CA ASN A 111 12.33 6.73 -2.20
C ASN A 111 12.50 6.91 -0.69
N THR A 112 12.51 5.83 0.08
CA THR A 112 12.68 5.84 1.53
C THR A 112 13.79 4.86 1.96
N PRO A 113 15.05 5.14 1.58
CA PRO A 113 16.16 4.23 1.87
C PRO A 113 16.30 4.00 3.38
N ALA A 114 16.63 2.76 3.75
CA ALA A 114 16.81 2.39 5.15
C ALA A 114 17.91 3.26 5.79
N ILE A 115 17.57 3.92 6.90
CA ILE A 115 18.51 4.66 7.71
C ILE A 115 18.77 3.83 8.96
N PRO A 116 20.03 3.46 9.27
CA PRO A 116 20.34 2.68 10.46
C PRO A 116 19.75 3.31 11.72
N GLY A 117 19.04 2.50 12.50
CA GLY A 117 18.36 2.95 13.73
C GLY A 117 16.99 3.61 13.52
N ALA A 118 16.61 3.99 12.30
CA ALA A 118 15.26 4.48 12.00
C ALA A 118 14.29 3.32 11.74
N THR A 119 13.00 3.52 12.03
CA THR A 119 11.97 2.54 11.68
C THR A 119 11.85 2.42 10.17
N ALA A 120 11.84 1.18 9.66
CA ALA A 120 11.72 0.92 8.24
C ALA A 120 10.30 1.24 7.72
N ASN A 121 10.21 1.75 6.49
CA ASN A 121 8.93 1.94 5.81
C ASN A 121 8.31 0.62 5.37
N SER A 122 7.02 0.63 5.06
CA SER A 122 6.33 -0.45 4.36
C SER A 122 5.23 0.15 3.47
N VAL A 123 4.63 -0.68 2.61
CA VAL A 123 3.56 -0.26 1.71
C VAL A 123 2.33 0.22 2.49
N LEU A 124 1.73 1.33 2.06
CA LEU A 124 0.49 1.87 2.65
C LEU A 124 -0.67 0.87 2.53
N GLY A 125 -0.72 0.13 1.43
CA GLY A 125 -1.85 -0.73 1.08
C GLY A 125 -3.08 0.06 0.64
N PRO A 126 -4.11 -0.63 0.11
CA PRO A 126 -5.27 0.03 -0.51
C PRO A 126 -6.37 0.42 0.48
N PHE A 127 -6.22 0.12 1.77
CA PHE A 127 -7.30 0.24 2.76
C PHE A 127 -7.18 1.44 3.71
N HIS A 128 -6.29 2.40 3.41
CA HIS A 128 -6.23 3.66 4.16
C HIS A 128 -7.45 4.54 3.85
N THR A 129 -7.96 5.27 4.86
CA THR A 129 -9.09 6.21 4.73
C THR A 129 -8.83 7.46 5.58
N ASP A 130 -9.35 8.61 5.14
CA ASP A 130 -9.14 9.90 5.83
C ASP A 130 -10.13 10.16 6.99
N ASP A 131 -11.01 9.20 7.30
CA ASP A 131 -12.10 9.35 8.27
C ASP A 131 -11.80 8.76 9.65
N ALA A 132 -10.56 8.36 9.93
CA ALA A 132 -10.16 7.81 11.22
C ALA A 132 -10.43 8.81 12.38
N PRO A 133 -11.05 8.37 13.49
CA PRO A 133 -11.37 9.26 14.61
C PRO A 133 -10.13 9.58 15.45
N LEU A 134 -10.09 10.77 16.04
CA LEU A 134 -9.11 11.10 17.08
C LEU A 134 -9.49 10.40 18.39
N ILE A 135 -8.53 9.69 18.98
CA ILE A 135 -8.65 9.02 20.27
C ILE A 135 -7.57 9.51 21.24
N GLU A 136 -7.88 9.44 22.53
CA GLU A 136 -6.90 9.70 23.58
C GLU A 136 -6.02 8.48 23.84
N ASN A 137 -4.83 8.70 24.42
CA ASN A 137 -3.94 7.60 24.79
C ASN A 137 -4.63 6.63 25.77
N GLY A 138 -4.66 5.36 25.40
CA GLY A 138 -5.28 4.25 26.14
C GLY A 138 -6.72 3.94 25.73
N GLU A 139 -7.33 4.72 24.84
CA GLU A 139 -8.64 4.40 24.26
C GLU A 139 -8.57 3.26 23.23
N SER A 140 -9.73 2.80 22.77
CA SER A 140 -9.84 1.70 21.80
C SER A 140 -10.06 2.23 20.40
N ILE A 141 -9.31 1.70 19.43
CA ILE A 141 -9.64 1.86 18.01
C ILE A 141 -10.64 0.81 17.53
N ALA A 142 -10.91 -0.22 18.33
CA ALA A 142 -11.73 -1.37 17.97
C ALA A 142 -13.05 -1.37 18.73
N SER A 143 -14.14 -1.64 18.00
CA SER A 143 -15.42 -2.01 18.57
C SER A 143 -15.34 -3.37 19.29
N GLU A 144 -16.22 -3.58 20.28
CA GLU A 144 -16.26 -4.83 21.03
C GLU A 144 -16.64 -6.03 20.14
N GLY A 145 -15.99 -7.17 20.37
CA GLY A 145 -16.26 -8.41 19.63
C GLY A 145 -15.59 -8.52 18.26
N LYS A 146 -14.60 -7.66 17.97
CA LYS A 146 -13.80 -7.70 16.72
C LYS A 146 -12.58 -8.63 16.76
N GLY A 147 -12.32 -9.24 17.90
CA GLY A 147 -11.20 -10.16 18.07
C GLY A 147 -10.63 -10.19 19.47
N LYS A 148 -9.52 -10.92 19.62
CA LYS A 148 -8.78 -11.03 20.88
C LYS A 148 -8.14 -9.69 21.23
N TYR A 149 -8.24 -9.27 22.48
CA TYR A 149 -7.71 -7.99 22.94
C TYR A 149 -6.19 -7.86 22.73
N LEU A 150 -5.80 -6.72 22.17
CA LEU A 150 -4.43 -6.29 21.96
C LEU A 150 -4.25 -4.89 22.56
N TYR A 151 -3.16 -4.68 23.28
CA TYR A 151 -2.70 -3.34 23.66
C TYR A 151 -1.39 -3.06 22.94
N ILE A 152 -1.31 -1.91 22.28
CA ILE A 152 -0.13 -1.45 21.56
C ILE A 152 0.43 -0.24 22.30
N GLU A 153 1.74 -0.23 22.57
CA GLU A 153 2.40 0.92 23.19
C GLU A 153 3.85 1.09 22.76
N GLY A 154 4.39 2.28 23.02
CA GLY A 154 5.79 2.58 22.78
C GLY A 154 6.06 4.08 22.86
N ARG A 155 7.17 4.50 22.25
CA ARG A 155 7.54 5.91 22.09
C ARG A 155 7.84 6.23 20.64
N VAL A 156 7.56 7.45 20.23
CA VAL A 156 8.13 8.05 19.02
C VAL A 156 9.38 8.82 19.42
N LEU A 157 10.50 8.45 18.81
CA LEU A 157 11.83 8.99 19.04
C LEU A 157 12.42 9.53 17.74
N ASP A 158 13.44 10.38 17.82
CA ASP A 158 14.31 10.68 16.69
C ASP A 158 15.52 9.71 16.64
N THR A 159 16.33 9.79 15.58
CA THR A 159 17.53 8.95 15.41
C THR A 159 18.62 9.16 16.47
N GLU A 160 18.50 10.19 17.33
CA GLU A 160 19.39 10.46 18.46
C GLU A 160 18.80 9.93 19.78
N GLY A 161 17.59 9.37 19.75
CA GLY A 161 16.88 8.84 20.93
C GLY A 161 16.07 9.88 21.70
N ASN A 162 15.93 11.11 21.18
CA ASN A 162 15.10 12.14 21.81
C ASN A 162 13.62 11.86 21.57
N PRO A 163 12.72 12.10 22.53
CA PRO A 163 11.29 11.94 22.32
C PRO A 163 10.75 12.97 21.33
N VAL A 164 9.79 12.56 20.50
CA VAL A 164 9.06 13.44 19.56
C VAL A 164 7.65 13.66 20.10
N PRO A 165 7.40 14.73 20.87
CA PRO A 165 6.08 15.02 21.44
C PRO A 165 5.12 15.56 20.39
N GLY A 166 3.83 15.22 20.52
CA GLY A 166 2.77 15.68 19.62
C GLY A 166 2.84 15.11 18.20
N ALA A 167 3.66 14.07 17.97
CA ALA A 167 3.64 13.31 16.72
C ALA A 167 2.26 12.70 16.52
N LEU A 168 1.68 12.88 15.34
CA LEU A 168 0.40 12.32 14.97
C LEU A 168 0.61 10.90 14.45
N ILE A 169 0.10 9.93 15.18
CA ILE A 169 0.06 8.53 14.78
C ILE A 169 -1.32 8.25 14.19
N GLU A 170 -1.34 7.64 13.03
CA GLU A 170 -2.53 7.06 12.42
C GLU A 170 -2.35 5.55 12.32
N THR A 171 -3.35 4.78 12.74
CA THR A 171 -3.27 3.32 12.78
C THR A 171 -4.55 2.71 12.24
N TRP A 172 -4.42 1.62 11.48
CA TRP A 172 -5.55 0.82 11.02
C TRP A 172 -5.15 -0.65 10.83
N GLN A 173 -6.12 -1.55 10.89
CA GLN A 173 -5.89 -2.99 10.71
C GLN A 173 -7.17 -3.73 10.31
N ALA A 174 -7.02 -4.97 9.85
CA ALA A 174 -8.12 -5.91 9.73
C ALA A 174 -8.55 -6.47 11.09
N ASP A 175 -9.80 -6.93 11.17
CA ASP A 175 -10.34 -7.65 12.33
C ASP A 175 -9.95 -9.15 12.34
N GLU A 176 -10.48 -9.92 13.29
CA GLU A 176 -10.20 -11.36 13.41
C GLU A 176 -10.67 -12.20 12.21
N THR A 177 -11.54 -11.66 11.35
CA THR A 177 -12.00 -12.32 10.12
C THR A 177 -11.11 -11.98 8.92
N GLY A 178 -10.13 -11.10 9.10
CA GLY A 178 -9.25 -10.65 8.03
C GLY A 178 -9.86 -9.58 7.13
N LEU A 179 -10.90 -8.86 7.59
CA LEU A 179 -11.54 -7.79 6.85
C LEU A 179 -11.27 -6.42 7.48
N TYR A 180 -11.02 -5.42 6.63
CA TYR A 180 -11.11 -4.02 7.03
C TYR A 180 -12.58 -3.59 7.06
N ASP A 181 -12.92 -2.63 7.93
CA ASP A 181 -14.24 -1.98 7.99
C ASP A 181 -14.79 -1.57 6.62
N THR A 182 -13.94 -1.05 5.71
CA THR A 182 -14.28 -0.63 4.35
C THR A 182 -14.76 -1.76 3.44
N GLN A 183 -14.54 -3.01 3.83
CA GLN A 183 -14.96 -4.19 3.07
C GLN A 183 -16.32 -4.72 3.53
N TYR A 184 -16.86 -4.23 4.65
CA TYR A 184 -18.19 -4.58 5.10
C TYR A 184 -19.25 -3.75 4.37
N PRO A 185 -20.28 -4.39 3.78
CA PRO A 185 -21.33 -3.69 3.03
C PRO A 185 -22.20 -2.77 3.91
N ASP A 186 -22.23 -3.05 5.22
CA ASP A 186 -22.98 -2.36 6.25
C ASP A 186 -22.10 -1.44 7.12
N ARG A 187 -20.96 -0.98 6.60
CA ARG A 187 -20.09 -0.02 7.29
C ARG A 187 -20.87 1.24 7.71
N ASP A 188 -20.99 1.45 9.01
CA ASP A 188 -21.66 2.62 9.64
C ASP A 188 -20.66 3.67 10.18
N GLY A 189 -19.37 3.48 9.90
CA GLY A 189 -18.29 4.38 10.33
C GLY A 189 -16.92 3.70 10.32
N PRO A 190 -15.86 4.44 10.66
CA PRO A 190 -14.53 3.87 10.84
C PRO A 190 -14.51 2.93 12.06
N ASP A 191 -13.97 1.72 11.88
CA ASP A 191 -13.70 0.77 12.95
C ASP A 191 -12.32 0.15 12.75
N LEU A 192 -11.63 -0.18 13.84
CA LEU A 192 -10.22 -0.58 13.83
C LEU A 192 -9.30 0.46 13.16
N ARG A 193 -9.66 1.73 13.32
CA ARG A 193 -8.94 2.91 12.81
C ARG A 193 -8.85 3.94 13.91
N GLY A 194 -7.72 4.65 14.01
CA GLY A 194 -7.59 5.74 14.97
C GLY A 194 -6.42 6.67 14.70
N LEU A 195 -6.60 7.90 15.15
CA LEU A 195 -5.58 8.94 15.23
C LEU A 195 -5.26 9.20 16.70
N LEU A 196 -3.98 9.29 17.06
CA LEU A 196 -3.55 9.65 18.41
C LEU A 196 -2.30 10.50 18.37
N LYS A 197 -2.09 11.32 19.40
CA LYS A 197 -0.87 12.13 19.55
C LYS A 197 0.03 11.58 20.64
N THR A 198 1.33 11.61 20.40
CA THR A 198 2.29 11.29 21.45
C THR A 198 2.30 12.31 22.58
N ASP A 199 2.55 11.86 23.80
CA ASP A 199 2.67 12.74 24.96
C ASP A 199 4.01 13.51 24.98
N LYS A 200 4.24 14.29 26.05
CA LYS A 200 5.47 15.08 26.24
C LYS A 200 6.77 14.26 26.27
N ASP A 201 6.69 12.97 26.61
CA ASP A 201 7.81 12.03 26.66
C ASP A 201 7.84 11.17 25.38
N GLY A 202 7.06 11.52 24.35
CA GLY A 202 6.95 10.80 23.08
C GLY A 202 6.12 9.51 23.18
N LYS A 203 5.47 9.22 24.31
CA LYS A 203 4.76 7.95 24.51
C LYS A 203 3.43 7.92 23.78
N TYR A 204 3.05 6.73 23.35
CA TYR A 204 1.72 6.43 22.83
C TYR A 204 1.22 5.10 23.36
N GLY A 205 -0.10 4.91 23.39
CA GLY A 205 -0.69 3.60 23.59
C GLY A 205 -2.18 3.57 23.33
N TYR A 206 -2.70 2.43 22.90
CA TYR A 206 -4.12 2.25 22.56
C TYR A 206 -4.53 0.76 22.60
N ARG A 207 -5.82 0.52 22.78
CA ARG A 207 -6.44 -0.81 22.67
C ARG A 207 -6.84 -1.07 21.22
N ALA A 208 -6.64 -2.31 20.79
CA ALA A 208 -7.01 -2.84 19.49
C ALA A 208 -7.35 -4.34 19.62
N VAL A 209 -7.35 -5.07 18.52
CA VAL A 209 -7.44 -6.53 18.50
C VAL A 209 -6.23 -7.16 17.82
N VAL A 210 -5.93 -8.41 18.14
CA VAL A 210 -4.87 -9.16 17.45
C VAL A 210 -5.25 -9.30 15.98
N PRO A 211 -4.45 -8.78 15.02
CA PRO A 211 -4.76 -8.91 13.60
C PRO A 211 -4.63 -10.37 13.15
N GLU A 212 -5.38 -10.74 12.11
CA GLU A 212 -5.31 -12.04 11.46
C GLU A 212 -4.69 -11.93 10.06
N ALA A 213 -4.09 -13.01 9.55
CA ALA A 213 -3.70 -13.06 8.15
C ALA A 213 -4.92 -13.05 7.25
N TYR A 214 -4.81 -12.39 6.10
CA TYR A 214 -5.94 -12.24 5.20
C TYR A 214 -5.52 -12.25 3.73
N PRO A 215 -6.40 -12.70 2.83
CA PRO A 215 -6.18 -12.57 1.39
C PRO A 215 -6.41 -11.13 0.93
N ILE A 216 -5.54 -10.62 0.05
CA ILE A 216 -5.92 -9.46 -0.79
C ILE A 216 -7.08 -9.85 -1.72
N PRO A 217 -7.85 -8.89 -2.27
CA PRO A 217 -8.96 -9.19 -3.17
C PRO A 217 -8.57 -10.18 -4.27
N GLY A 218 -9.25 -11.33 -4.31
CA GLY A 218 -8.96 -12.44 -5.23
C GLY A 218 -10.03 -12.63 -6.31
N ASP A 219 -11.07 -11.79 -6.31
CA ASP A 219 -12.26 -11.84 -7.17
C ASP A 219 -12.12 -10.98 -8.46
N GLY A 220 -10.94 -10.39 -8.67
CA GLY A 220 -10.62 -9.57 -9.84
C GLY A 220 -9.51 -10.15 -10.70
N PRO A 221 -9.13 -9.46 -11.79
CA PRO A 221 -8.08 -9.91 -12.71
C PRO A 221 -6.74 -10.13 -11.99
N VAL A 222 -6.42 -9.36 -10.94
CA VAL A 222 -5.18 -9.61 -10.17
C VAL A 222 -5.23 -10.93 -9.41
N GLY A 223 -6.40 -11.31 -8.90
CA GLY A 223 -6.62 -12.62 -8.29
C GLY A 223 -6.42 -13.75 -9.29
N GLU A 224 -6.99 -13.63 -10.49
CA GLU A 224 -6.80 -14.60 -11.58
C GLU A 224 -5.33 -14.71 -11.98
N LEU A 225 -4.63 -13.58 -12.11
CA LEU A 225 -3.19 -13.55 -12.39
C LEU A 225 -2.39 -14.33 -11.34
N LEU A 226 -2.67 -14.13 -10.04
CA LEU A 226 -1.99 -14.86 -8.98
C LEU A 226 -2.22 -16.37 -9.07
N VAL A 227 -3.44 -16.80 -9.40
CA VAL A 227 -3.74 -18.22 -9.65
C VAL A 227 -2.93 -18.74 -10.83
N THR A 228 -2.90 -18.03 -11.96
CA THR A 228 -2.10 -18.40 -13.14
C THR A 228 -0.61 -18.51 -12.82
N LEU A 229 -0.10 -17.63 -11.97
CA LEU A 229 1.31 -17.62 -11.54
C LEU A 229 1.61 -18.62 -10.42
N ASN A 230 0.63 -19.42 -9.98
CA ASN A 230 0.76 -20.34 -8.84
C ASN A 230 1.25 -19.63 -7.56
N ARG A 231 0.66 -18.46 -7.27
CA ARG A 231 0.96 -17.64 -6.09
C ARG A 231 -0.27 -17.51 -5.20
N HIS A 232 -0.08 -17.57 -3.89
CA HIS A 232 -1.15 -17.25 -2.95
C HIS A 232 -1.38 -15.73 -2.88
N ASN A 233 -2.60 -15.34 -2.51
CA ASN A 233 -2.99 -13.94 -2.32
C ASN A 233 -2.95 -13.49 -0.84
N MET A 234 -2.40 -14.31 0.06
CA MET A 234 -2.33 -14.04 1.50
C MET A 234 -1.27 -13.01 1.88
N ARG A 235 -1.66 -12.09 2.77
CA ARG A 235 -0.76 -11.26 3.57
C ARG A 235 -0.67 -11.80 5.01
N PRO A 236 0.49 -11.75 5.67
CA PRO A 236 0.59 -12.06 7.09
C PRO A 236 -0.22 -11.05 7.90
N ALA A 237 -0.62 -11.42 9.12
CA ALA A 237 -1.23 -10.50 10.07
C ALA A 237 -0.34 -9.25 10.26
N HIS A 238 -0.94 -8.06 10.29
CA HIS A 238 -0.21 -6.81 10.50
C HIS A 238 -1.10 -5.66 10.99
N ILE A 239 -0.44 -4.64 11.55
CA ILE A 239 -1.03 -3.35 11.93
C ILE A 239 -0.35 -2.27 11.10
N HIS A 240 -1.12 -1.48 10.36
CA HIS A 240 -0.59 -0.33 9.65
C HIS A 240 -0.42 0.87 10.57
N ILE A 241 0.65 1.63 10.35
CA ILE A 241 0.95 2.85 11.10
C ILE A 241 1.48 3.92 10.13
N THR A 242 0.92 5.13 10.15
CA THR A 242 1.64 6.32 9.71
C THR A 242 1.98 7.21 10.89
N VAL A 243 3.11 7.91 10.80
CA VAL A 243 3.52 8.90 11.80
C VAL A 243 3.95 10.17 11.09
N ASP A 244 3.32 11.28 11.45
CA ASP A 244 3.65 12.61 10.96
C ASP A 244 4.01 13.54 12.12
N ALA A 245 5.10 14.29 11.96
CA ALA A 245 5.58 15.23 12.97
C ALA A 245 6.34 16.39 12.30
N PRO A 246 6.12 17.65 12.72
CA PRO A 246 6.85 18.79 12.16
C PRO A 246 8.37 18.61 12.23
N GLY A 247 9.05 18.80 11.10
CA GLY A 247 10.51 18.65 11.00
C GLY A 247 11.00 17.21 10.83
N TYR A 248 10.10 16.23 10.71
CA TYR A 248 10.42 14.83 10.46
C TYR A 248 9.83 14.34 9.14
N ARG A 249 10.50 13.40 8.49
CA ARG A 249 9.95 12.71 7.32
C ARG A 249 8.75 11.89 7.77
N LYS A 250 7.61 12.03 7.10
CA LYS A 250 6.44 11.19 7.35
C LYS A 250 6.83 9.72 7.16
N LEU A 251 6.49 8.89 8.15
CA LEU A 251 6.71 7.45 8.13
C LEU A 251 5.41 6.76 7.74
N THR A 252 5.46 5.83 6.79
CA THR A 252 4.41 4.84 6.55
C THR A 252 5.03 3.47 6.76
N THR A 253 4.46 2.67 7.67
CA THR A 253 5.00 1.36 8.04
C THR A 253 3.89 0.39 8.42
N ALA A 254 4.28 -0.86 8.69
CA ALA A 254 3.39 -1.87 9.24
C ALA A 254 4.17 -2.78 10.20
N LEU A 255 3.53 -3.23 11.28
CA LEU A 255 4.11 -4.16 12.25
C LEU A 255 3.51 -5.55 12.06
N TYR A 256 4.35 -6.57 12.01
CA TYR A 256 3.97 -7.94 11.67
C TYR A 256 4.19 -8.87 12.87
N PRO A 257 3.13 -9.32 13.57
CA PRO A 257 3.27 -10.31 14.62
C PRO A 257 4.01 -11.59 14.15
N GLU A 258 4.97 -12.05 14.95
CA GLU A 258 5.71 -13.28 14.69
C GLU A 258 4.80 -14.53 14.70
N GLY A 259 5.24 -15.61 14.06
CA GLY A 259 4.53 -16.90 14.06
C GLY A 259 3.51 -17.09 12.94
N ASN A 260 3.26 -16.07 12.11
CA ASN A 260 2.43 -16.21 10.93
C ASN A 260 3.17 -16.92 9.77
N VAL A 261 2.51 -17.89 9.13
CA VAL A 261 3.11 -18.69 8.05
C VAL A 261 3.45 -17.89 6.79
N TYR A 262 2.82 -16.72 6.60
CA TYR A 262 3.01 -15.88 5.41
C TYR A 262 4.08 -14.79 5.58
N LEU A 263 4.79 -14.70 6.72
CA LEU A 263 5.81 -13.67 6.95
C LEU A 263 6.90 -13.64 5.89
N ARG A 264 7.27 -14.81 5.36
CA ARG A 264 8.35 -14.96 4.37
C ARG A 264 7.83 -15.13 2.93
N SER A 265 6.52 -14.96 2.73
CA SER A 265 5.88 -15.12 1.44
C SER A 265 4.76 -14.09 1.18
N ASP A 266 4.75 -12.97 1.90
CA ASP A 266 3.76 -11.90 1.72
C ASP A 266 3.56 -11.57 0.24
N CYS A 267 2.30 -11.66 -0.23
CA CYS A 267 1.98 -11.56 -1.66
C CYS A 267 2.29 -10.18 -2.27
N VAL A 268 2.52 -9.16 -1.43
CA VAL A 268 2.87 -7.79 -1.82
C VAL A 268 4.27 -7.35 -1.38
N PHE A 269 5.09 -8.27 -0.84
CA PHE A 269 6.47 -8.00 -0.44
C PHE A 269 6.64 -6.88 0.60
N GLY A 270 5.68 -6.71 1.53
CA GLY A 270 5.69 -5.62 2.52
C GLY A 270 6.50 -5.90 3.78
N VAL A 271 6.81 -7.17 4.06
CA VAL A 271 7.49 -7.58 5.30
C VAL A 271 8.98 -7.23 5.26
N LYS A 272 9.46 -6.52 6.28
CA LYS A 272 10.88 -6.33 6.58
C LYS A 272 11.17 -6.94 7.96
N GLU A 273 12.33 -7.58 8.11
CA GLU A 273 12.69 -8.30 9.35
C GLU A 273 12.60 -7.42 10.60
N SER A 274 13.04 -6.15 10.50
CA SER A 274 12.96 -5.17 11.59
C SER A 274 11.54 -4.77 12.01
N LEU A 275 10.54 -5.14 11.22
CA LEU A 275 9.12 -4.87 11.47
C LEU A 275 8.36 -6.11 11.97
N VAL A 276 9.06 -7.24 12.12
CA VAL A 276 8.49 -8.43 12.76
C VAL A 276 8.55 -8.24 14.28
N VAL A 277 7.39 -8.32 14.92
CA VAL A 277 7.22 -7.98 16.34
C VAL A 277 6.65 -9.15 17.14
N LYS A 278 6.96 -9.18 18.43
CA LYS A 278 6.44 -10.19 19.36
C LYS A 278 5.21 -9.69 20.10
N LEU A 279 4.20 -10.55 20.19
CA LEU A 279 3.05 -10.34 21.06
C LEU A 279 3.26 -11.08 22.38
N VAL A 280 3.32 -10.34 23.49
CA VAL A 280 3.47 -10.90 24.84
C VAL A 280 2.09 -11.13 25.45
N GLU A 281 1.86 -12.30 26.02
CA GLU A 281 0.62 -12.56 26.74
C GLU A 281 0.67 -11.96 28.15
N VAL A 282 -0.38 -11.22 28.52
CA VAL A 282 -0.53 -10.65 29.86
C VAL A 282 -1.80 -11.21 30.48
N THR A 283 -1.68 -11.90 31.61
CA THR A 283 -2.79 -12.56 32.34
C THR A 283 -3.09 -11.93 33.69
N ASP A 284 -2.42 -10.82 34.02
CA ASP A 284 -2.71 -10.08 35.25
C ASP A 284 -4.04 -9.33 35.09
N GLU A 285 -5.04 -9.71 35.90
CA GLU A 285 -6.36 -9.10 35.89
C GLU A 285 -6.34 -7.61 36.29
N LYS A 286 -5.45 -7.21 37.21
CA LYS A 286 -5.33 -5.81 37.62
C LYS A 286 -4.80 -4.99 36.46
N GLU A 287 -3.81 -5.52 35.74
CA GLU A 287 -3.26 -4.86 34.55
C GLU A 287 -4.29 -4.80 33.42
N THR A 288 -5.03 -5.89 33.19
CA THR A 288 -6.10 -5.95 32.18
C THR A 288 -7.16 -4.87 32.44
N ARG A 289 -7.62 -4.74 33.69
CA ARG A 289 -8.55 -3.68 34.11
C ARG A 289 -7.94 -2.28 34.02
N ARG A 290 -6.67 -2.12 34.40
CA ARG A 290 -5.95 -0.84 34.31
C ARG A 290 -5.85 -0.35 32.86
N ARG A 291 -5.66 -1.26 31.91
CA ARG A 291 -5.64 -0.98 30.47
C ARG A 291 -7.04 -0.77 29.88
N GLY A 292 -8.09 -0.95 30.67
CA GLY A 292 -9.48 -0.66 30.34
C GLY A 292 -10.13 -1.67 29.38
N PHE A 293 -9.66 -2.92 29.36
CA PHE A 293 -10.39 -3.99 28.69
C PHE A 293 -11.63 -4.35 29.52
N PRO A 294 -12.84 -4.28 28.93
CA PRO A 294 -14.09 -4.39 29.68
C PRO A 294 -14.42 -5.83 30.10
N LYS A 295 -13.86 -6.82 29.39
CA LYS A 295 -14.08 -8.26 29.61
C LYS A 295 -12.74 -8.99 29.54
N GLY A 296 -12.66 -10.19 30.12
CA GLY A 296 -11.47 -11.03 30.07
C GLY A 296 -10.46 -10.81 31.20
N ASN A 297 -9.60 -11.81 31.38
CA ASN A 297 -8.48 -11.84 32.31
C ASN A 297 -7.12 -11.82 31.59
N MET A 298 -7.13 -11.55 30.27
CA MET A 298 -5.94 -11.60 29.43
C MET A 298 -6.04 -10.66 28.22
N PHE A 299 -4.90 -10.12 27.81
CA PHE A 299 -4.70 -9.45 26.52
C PHE A 299 -3.31 -9.77 25.97
N LYS A 300 -3.08 -9.47 24.68
CA LYS A 300 -1.73 -9.46 24.09
C LYS A 300 -1.15 -8.04 24.16
N LEU A 301 0.12 -7.92 24.50
CA LEU A 301 0.87 -6.66 24.53
C LEU A 301 1.87 -6.62 23.37
N LEU A 302 1.84 -5.54 22.60
CA LEU A 302 2.85 -5.18 21.62
C LEU A 302 3.54 -3.91 22.10
N THR A 303 4.85 -3.99 22.32
CA THR A 303 5.69 -2.82 22.63
C THR A 303 6.62 -2.54 21.47
N PHE A 304 6.57 -1.33 20.90
CA PHE A 304 7.40 -0.95 19.76
C PHE A 304 7.75 0.55 19.80
N ASP A 305 9.03 0.89 19.84
CA ASP A 305 9.48 2.27 19.69
C ASP A 305 9.60 2.61 18.19
N ILE A 306 8.98 3.71 17.78
CA ILE A 306 9.04 4.24 16.42
C ILE A 306 10.14 5.30 16.37
N VAL A 307 11.06 5.20 15.41
CA VAL A 307 12.18 6.13 15.25
C VAL A 307 12.06 6.87 13.93
N LEU A 308 11.84 8.19 14.02
CA LEU A 308 11.68 9.10 12.89
C LEU A 308 13.00 9.74 12.46
N VAL A 309 13.05 10.09 11.18
CA VAL A 309 14.19 10.75 10.54
C VAL A 309 13.86 12.23 10.38
N LYS A 310 14.76 13.13 10.79
CA LYS A 310 14.61 14.58 10.57
C LYS A 310 14.61 14.90 9.05
N GLN A 311 13.83 15.90 8.63
CA GLN A 311 13.81 16.37 7.23
C GLN A 311 15.11 17.07 6.86
#